data_AF-A0A967J6A8-F1
#
_entry.id   AF-A0A967J6A8-F1
#
_cell.length_a   1.000
_cell.length_b   1.000
_cell.length_c   1.000
_cell.angle_alpha   90.00
_cell.angle_beta   90.00
_cell.angle_gamma   90.00
#
_symmetry.space_group_name_H-M   'P 1'
#
loop_
_entity.id
_entity.type
_entity.pdbx_description
1 polymer ?
#
loop_
_entity_poly.entity_id
_entity_poly.type
_entity_poly.pdbx_seq_one_letter_code
_entity_poly.pdbx_strand_id
1 'polypeptide(L)'
;MLEYLIDGISGDTPWGPRLREDDVATFTYIVSNTGAEPLTNVVVFDDRHGRIDCPATEVAAGATMLCSTDEVMRLSRVETWATVTADGLTASATDRERLYYHVKPYGRQDELLLQVTIDGREADSAPG
;
A
#
# COMPACT_ATOMS: atom_id res chain seq x y z
N MET A 1 1.86 -0.30 -14.36
CA MET A 1 0.97 -0.58 -13.22
C MET A 1 1.83 -0.72 -11.97
N LEU A 2 1.47 0.00 -10.92
CA LEU A 2 2.03 -0.12 -9.57
C LEU A 2 0.96 -0.75 -8.65
N GLU A 3 1.35 -1.72 -7.83
CA GLU A 3 0.51 -2.25 -6.74
C GLU A 3 1.30 -2.15 -5.43
N TYR A 4 0.61 -1.83 -4.34
CA TYR A 4 1.22 -1.58 -3.03
C TYR A 4 0.62 -2.48 -1.92
N LEU A 5 1.47 -3.29 -1.28
CA LEU A 5 1.07 -4.26 -0.26
C LEU A 5 1.84 -4.10 1.06
N ILE A 6 1.21 -4.53 2.16
CA ILE A 6 1.85 -4.76 3.46
C ILE A 6 1.71 -6.23 3.83
N ASP A 7 2.82 -6.93 4.04
CA ASP A 7 2.84 -8.37 4.36
C ASP A 7 1.99 -9.22 3.38
N GLY A 8 1.95 -8.79 2.12
CA GLY A 8 1.17 -9.43 1.05
C GLY A 8 -0.32 -9.06 1.00
N ILE A 9 -0.78 -8.10 1.80
CA ILE A 9 -2.16 -7.60 1.82
C ILE A 9 -2.22 -6.25 1.10
N SER A 10 -3.12 -6.13 0.12
CA SER A 10 -3.32 -4.89 -0.66
C SER A 10 -3.87 -3.74 0.21
N GLY A 11 -3.35 -2.54 -0.04
CA GLY A 11 -3.73 -1.30 0.61
C GLY A 11 -5.13 -0.79 0.28
N ASP A 12 -5.75 -1.31 -0.77
CA ASP A 12 -7.07 -0.88 -1.26
C ASP A 12 -8.25 -1.46 -0.49
N THR A 13 -7.97 -2.29 0.51
CA THR A 13 -9.02 -2.85 1.36
C THR A 13 -9.65 -1.74 2.21
N PRO A 14 -11.00 -1.69 2.35
CA PRO A 14 -11.71 -0.60 3.02
C PRO A 14 -11.26 -0.31 4.46
N TRP A 15 -10.61 -1.27 5.12
CA TRP A 15 -10.13 -1.16 6.48
C TRP A 15 -8.59 -1.19 6.60
N GLY A 16 -7.89 -1.37 5.48
CA GLY A 16 -6.44 -1.59 5.45
C GLY A 16 -5.98 -2.83 6.24
N PRO A 17 -4.69 -3.19 6.13
CA PRO A 17 -4.08 -4.15 7.02
C PRO A 17 -4.12 -3.68 8.49
N ARG A 18 -4.40 -4.61 9.41
CA ARG A 18 -4.32 -4.37 10.86
C ARG A 18 -2.97 -4.84 11.37
N LEU A 19 -2.11 -3.90 11.72
CA LEU A 19 -0.76 -4.15 12.19
C LEU A 19 -0.69 -3.96 13.71
N ARG A 20 0.27 -4.63 14.35
CA ARG A 20 0.54 -4.43 15.77
C ARG A 20 1.68 -3.43 15.93
N GLU A 21 1.62 -2.65 16.99
CA GLU A 21 2.74 -1.81 17.41
C GLU A 21 3.97 -2.66 17.69
N ASP A 22 5.15 -2.11 17.35
CA ASP A 22 6.47 -2.71 17.44
C ASP A 22 6.73 -3.93 16.53
N ASP A 23 5.73 -4.42 15.79
CA ASP A 23 5.95 -5.39 14.72
C ASP A 23 6.69 -4.73 13.56
N VAL A 24 7.53 -5.51 12.87
CA VAL A 24 8.13 -5.12 11.59
C VAL A 24 7.16 -5.54 10.49
N ALA A 25 6.73 -4.59 9.66
CA ALA A 25 5.93 -4.90 8.47
C ALA A 25 6.77 -4.67 7.21
N THR A 26 6.61 -5.56 6.23
CA THR A 26 7.28 -5.44 4.93
C THR A 26 6.32 -4.81 3.93
N PHE A 27 6.74 -3.66 3.40
CA PHE A 27 6.05 -2.92 2.35
C PHE A 27 6.56 -3.39 1.00
N THR A 28 5.69 -3.90 0.14
CA THR A 28 6.04 -4.43 -1.19
C THR A 28 5.41 -3.58 -2.27
N TYR A 29 6.22 -3.14 -3.22
CA TYR A 29 5.82 -2.37 -4.40
C TYR A 29 6.01 -3.25 -5.63
N ILE A 30 4.92 -3.60 -6.30
CA ILE A 30 4.93 -4.40 -7.51
C ILE A 30 4.91 -3.45 -8.70
N VAL A 31 6.03 -3.34 -9.41
CA VAL A 31 6.14 -2.54 -10.62
C VAL A 31 6.00 -3.47 -11.82
N SER A 32 4.91 -3.32 -12.58
CA SER A 32 4.65 -4.11 -13.79
C SER A 32 4.67 -3.24 -15.04
N ASN A 33 5.49 -3.65 -16.00
CA ASN A 33 5.53 -3.06 -17.33
C ASN A 33 4.53 -3.78 -18.24
N THR A 34 3.34 -3.20 -18.39
CA THR A 34 2.29 -3.73 -19.27
C THR A 34 2.43 -3.26 -20.73
N GLY A 35 3.47 -2.49 -21.04
CA GLY A 35 3.78 -2.03 -22.38
C GLY A 35 4.55 -3.06 -23.22
N ALA A 36 4.72 -2.75 -24.51
CA ALA A 36 5.45 -3.59 -25.46
C ALA A 36 6.97 -3.32 -25.47
N GLU A 37 7.42 -2.23 -24.85
CA GLU A 37 8.82 -1.79 -24.84
C GLU A 37 9.38 -1.83 -23.41
N PRO A 38 10.70 -2.05 -23.23
CA PRO A 38 11.31 -1.99 -21.91
C PRO A 38 11.21 -0.59 -21.29
N LEU A 39 11.00 -0.56 -19.98
CA LEU A 39 11.08 0.66 -19.16
C LEU A 39 12.47 0.73 -18.52
N THR A 40 13.04 1.94 -18.52
CA THR A 40 14.35 2.24 -17.91
C THR A 40 14.20 3.38 -16.89
N ASN A 41 15.26 3.67 -16.13
CA ASN A 41 15.25 4.69 -15.07
C ASN A 41 14.05 4.56 -14.12
N VAL A 42 13.67 3.31 -13.79
CA VAL A 42 12.55 3.03 -12.90
C VAL A 42 12.90 3.50 -11.49
N VAL A 43 12.09 4.41 -10.95
CA VAL A 43 12.22 4.94 -9.59
C VAL A 43 10.88 4.82 -8.90
N VAL A 44 10.88 4.18 -7.72
CA VAL A 44 9.73 4.13 -6.82
C VAL A 44 9.99 5.07 -5.65
N PHE A 45 9.00 5.92 -5.34
CA PHE A 45 9.02 6.87 -4.24
C PHE A 45 7.74 6.75 -3.43
N ASP A 46 7.85 6.63 -2.11
CA ASP A 46 6.74 6.65 -1.18
C ASP A 46 6.76 7.93 -0.34
N ASP A 47 5.61 8.57 -0.14
CA ASP A 47 5.52 9.84 0.61
C ASP A 47 5.99 9.70 2.08
N ARG A 48 5.93 8.49 2.66
CA ARG A 48 6.38 8.15 4.01
C ARG A 48 7.81 7.64 4.04
N HIS A 49 8.18 6.73 3.14
CA HIS A 49 9.49 6.06 3.18
C HIS A 49 10.56 6.73 2.31
N GLY A 50 10.17 7.65 1.43
CA GLY A 50 11.05 8.27 0.45
C GLY A 50 11.36 7.35 -0.73
N ARG A 51 12.58 7.42 -1.27
CA ARG A 51 13.00 6.56 -2.39
C ARG A 51 13.11 5.11 -1.91
N ILE A 52 12.43 4.21 -2.60
CA ILE A 52 12.46 2.78 -2.31
C ILE A 52 13.61 2.11 -3.07
N ASP A 53 14.31 1.21 -2.39
CA ASP A 53 15.34 0.40 -3.02
C ASP A 53 14.71 -0.75 -3.83
N CYS A 54 14.98 -0.71 -5.13
CA CYS A 54 14.55 -1.71 -6.10
C CYS A 54 15.78 -2.54 -6.55
N PRO A 55 15.60 -3.83 -6.85
CA PRO A 55 16.70 -4.71 -7.28
C PRO A 55 17.26 -4.36 -8.67
N ALA A 56 16.52 -3.59 -9.46
CA ALA A 56 16.92 -3.08 -10.76
C ALA A 56 16.31 -1.70 -11.03
N THR A 57 16.80 -1.04 -12.07
CA THR A 57 16.26 0.23 -12.59
C THR A 57 15.59 0.06 -13.96
N GLU A 58 15.41 -1.18 -14.41
CA GLU A 58 14.83 -1.53 -15.70
C GLU A 58 13.79 -2.65 -15.54
N VAL A 59 12.71 -2.57 -16.32
CA VAL A 59 11.67 -3.61 -16.35
C VAL A 59 11.34 -3.91 -17.82
N ALA A 60 11.68 -5.12 -18.26
CA ALA A 60 11.39 -5.58 -19.62
C ALA A 60 9.89 -5.55 -19.91
N ALA A 61 9.53 -5.50 -21.20
CA ALA A 61 8.14 -5.57 -21.64
C ALA A 61 7.45 -6.84 -21.10
N GLY A 62 6.29 -6.66 -20.48
CA GLY A 62 5.53 -7.76 -19.85
C GLY A 62 6.12 -8.31 -18.54
N ALA A 63 7.24 -7.76 -18.06
CA ALA A 63 7.88 -8.22 -16.83
C ALA A 63 7.39 -7.46 -15.58
N THR A 64 7.73 -7.99 -14.41
CA THR A 64 7.42 -7.41 -13.11
C THR A 64 8.66 -7.37 -12.23
N MET A 65 8.81 -6.28 -11.49
CA MET A 65 9.84 -6.07 -10.47
C MET A 65 9.19 -5.85 -9.11
N LEU A 66 9.79 -6.41 -8.08
CA LEU A 66 9.38 -6.23 -6.69
C LEU A 66 10.41 -5.36 -5.98
N CYS A 67 9.97 -4.23 -5.44
CA CYS A 67 10.75 -3.40 -4.53
C CYS A 67 10.17 -3.54 -3.12
N SER A 68 10.98 -3.38 -2.09
CA SER A 68 10.51 -3.51 -0.72
C SER A 68 11.26 -2.63 0.26
N THR A 69 10.58 -2.26 1.34
CA THR A 69 11.19 -1.66 2.52
C THR A 69 10.53 -2.23 3.78
N ASP A 70 11.28 -2.30 4.87
CA ASP A 70 10.76 -2.72 6.17
C ASP A 70 10.59 -1.50 7.08
N GLU A 71 9.56 -1.51 7.91
CA GLU A 71 9.35 -0.47 8.91
C GLU A 71 8.83 -1.07 10.23
N VAL A 72 9.32 -0.53 11.36
CA VAL A 72 8.77 -0.81 12.69
C VAL A 72 7.48 -0.01 12.88
N MET A 73 6.38 -0.71 13.12
CA MET A 73 5.05 -0.11 13.24
C MET A 73 4.89 0.64 14.57
N ARG A 74 4.34 1.85 14.49
CA ARG A 74 4.00 2.68 15.65
C ARG A 74 2.51 3.05 15.60
N LEU A 75 1.88 3.21 16.76
CA LEU A 75 0.45 3.56 16.86
C LEU A 75 0.09 4.71 15.94
N SER A 76 -0.71 4.41 14.92
CA SER A 76 -1.08 5.39 13.90
C SER A 76 -2.22 4.89 13.02
N ARG A 77 -2.96 5.85 12.46
CA ARG A 77 -3.80 5.67 11.27
C ARG A 77 -3.04 6.35 10.14
N VAL A 78 -2.59 5.57 9.17
CA VAL A 78 -1.69 6.05 8.13
C VAL A 78 -2.38 5.98 6.78
N GLU A 79 -2.20 7.04 6.02
CA GLU A 79 -2.45 7.08 4.59
C GLU A 79 -1.14 7.57 3.94
N THR A 80 -0.65 6.80 2.96
CA THR A 80 0.53 7.16 2.16
C THR A 80 0.26 6.86 0.70
N TRP A 81 1.08 7.41 -0.19
CA TRP A 81 1.03 7.14 -1.61
C TRP A 81 2.42 6.75 -2.11
N ALA A 82 2.44 5.72 -2.95
CA ALA A 82 3.60 5.32 -3.70
C ALA A 82 3.47 5.82 -5.13
N THR A 83 4.54 6.40 -5.68
CA THR A 83 4.63 6.84 -7.07
C THR A 83 5.77 6.08 -7.73
N VAL A 84 5.53 5.53 -8.92
CA VAL A 84 6.59 5.02 -9.79
C VAL A 84 6.71 5.90 -11.03
N THR A 85 7.95 6.23 -11.38
CA THR A 85 8.29 6.90 -12.65
C THR A 85 9.26 6.04 -13.43
N ALA A 86 9.13 6.04 -14.75
CA ALA A 86 10.04 5.32 -15.63
C ALA A 86 10.13 6.01 -17.00
N ASP A 87 11.25 5.83 -17.69
CA ASP A 87 11.42 6.28 -19.07
C ASP A 87 11.14 5.11 -20.03
N GLY A 88 10.16 5.31 -20.91
CA GLY A 88 9.98 4.50 -22.10
C GLY A 88 10.71 5.11 -23.29
N LEU A 89 10.71 4.38 -24.42
CA LEU A 89 11.46 4.77 -25.62
C LEU A 89 11.05 6.15 -26.19
N THR A 90 9.77 6.51 -26.09
CA THR A 90 9.22 7.72 -26.69
C THR A 90 8.57 8.69 -25.69
N ALA A 91 8.35 8.24 -24.46
CA ALA A 91 7.72 9.01 -23.40
C ALA A 91 8.02 8.39 -22.03
N SER A 92 7.96 9.19 -20.98
CA SER A 92 8.00 8.70 -19.60
C SER A 92 6.61 8.20 -19.16
N ALA A 93 6.61 7.18 -18.31
CA ALA A 93 5.44 6.65 -17.64
C ALA A 93 5.45 7.06 -16.17
N THR A 94 4.27 7.30 -15.61
CA THR A 94 4.07 7.54 -14.19
C THR A 94 2.83 6.82 -13.74
N ASP A 95 2.91 6.18 -12.59
CA ASP A 95 1.78 5.53 -11.95
C ASP A 95 1.84 5.75 -10.43
N ARG A 96 0.68 5.75 -9.77
CA ARG A 96 0.59 6.09 -8.35
C ARG A 96 -0.47 5.25 -7.66
N GLU A 97 -0.09 4.67 -6.52
CA GLU A 97 -0.95 3.78 -5.74
C GLU A 97 -1.08 4.27 -4.29
N ARG A 98 -2.27 4.08 -3.70
CA ARG A 98 -2.55 4.53 -2.33
C ARG A 98 -2.45 3.36 -1.37
N LEU A 99 -1.95 3.62 -0.16
CA LEU A 99 -1.94 2.65 0.92
C LEU A 99 -2.56 3.23 2.19
N TYR A 100 -3.44 2.44 2.78
CA TYR A 100 -4.09 2.73 4.05
C TYR A 100 -3.87 1.60 5.06
N TYR A 101 -3.46 1.93 6.29
CA TYR A 101 -3.31 0.93 7.37
C TYR A 101 -3.50 1.52 8.77
N HIS A 102 -3.73 0.61 9.73
CA HIS A 102 -3.86 0.94 11.14
C HIS A 102 -2.93 0.10 11.99
N VAL A 103 -2.24 0.75 12.93
CA VAL A 103 -1.42 0.11 13.95
C VAL A 103 -2.14 0.17 15.29
N LYS A 104 -2.33 -0.97 15.95
CA LYS A 104 -2.97 -1.09 17.27
C LYS A 104 -1.98 -1.53 18.35
N PRO A 105 -2.23 -1.20 19.64
CA PRO A 105 -1.32 -1.57 20.72
C PRO A 105 -1.27 -3.09 20.89
N TYR A 106 -0.09 -3.61 21.25
CA TYR A 106 0.05 -4.98 21.70
C TYR A 106 -0.66 -5.15 23.05
N GLY A 107 -1.79 -5.89 23.09
CA GLY A 107 -2.44 -6.22 24.37
C GLY A 107 -3.98 -6.27 24.42
N ARG A 108 -4.71 -5.97 23.34
CA ARG A 108 -6.12 -6.35 23.23
C ARG A 108 -6.42 -6.88 21.83
N GLN A 109 -6.44 -8.20 21.66
CA GLN A 109 -6.98 -8.82 20.44
C GLN A 109 -8.51 -8.78 20.36
N ASP A 110 -9.19 -8.26 21.39
CA ASP A 110 -10.64 -8.10 21.40
C ASP A 110 -11.01 -6.69 20.94
N GLU A 111 -11.07 -6.49 19.64
CA GLU A 111 -11.86 -5.37 19.11
C GLU A 111 -12.43 -5.75 17.74
N LEU A 112 -13.69 -6.17 17.73
CA LEU A 112 -14.53 -6.07 16.53
C LEU A 112 -15.94 -5.59 16.86
N LEU A 113 -16.37 -4.64 16.02
CA LEU A 113 -17.72 -4.12 15.73
C LEU A 113 -18.45 -3.28 16.79
N LEU A 114 -18.53 -1.97 16.50
CA LEU A 114 -19.65 -1.15 16.95
C LEU A 114 -20.90 -1.56 16.15
N GLN A 115 -21.76 -2.37 16.74
CA GLN A 115 -23.17 -2.49 16.35
C GLN A 115 -24.01 -1.79 17.42
N VAL A 116 -24.64 -0.67 17.07
CA VAL A 116 -25.67 -0.05 17.91
C VAL A 116 -27.01 -0.57 17.43
N THR A 117 -27.60 -1.46 18.23
CA THR A 117 -29.01 -1.84 18.10
C THR A 117 -29.82 -1.07 19.13
N ILE A 118 -30.97 -0.55 18.73
CA ILE A 118 -32.00 -0.07 19.67
C ILE A 118 -33.17 -1.07 19.53
N ASP A 119 -33.49 -1.76 20.63
CA ASP A 119 -34.51 -2.81 20.68
C ASP A 119 -34.38 -3.90 19.59
N GLY A 120 -33.14 -4.24 19.23
CA GLY A 120 -32.82 -5.36 18.33
C GLY A 120 -32.94 -5.07 16.81
N ARG A 121 -32.95 -3.80 16.38
CA ARG A 121 -32.87 -3.42 14.96
C ARG A 121 -31.73 -2.41 14.70
N GLU A 122 -31.15 -2.46 13.49
CA GLU A 122 -30.03 -1.61 13.05
C GLU A 122 -30.48 -0.14 12.89
N ALA A 123 -29.61 0.80 13.30
CA ALA A 123 -29.95 2.21 13.51
C ALA A 123 -29.45 3.18 12.41
N ASP A 124 -29.07 2.71 11.22
CA ASP A 124 -28.40 3.52 10.19
C ASP A 124 -29.31 4.09 9.08
N SER A 125 -30.64 3.96 9.15
CA SER A 125 -31.52 4.74 8.29
C SER A 125 -31.80 6.13 8.89
N ALA A 126 -30.99 7.12 8.52
CA ALA A 126 -31.15 8.52 8.91
C ALA A 126 -32.50 9.11 8.43
N PRO A 127 -33.01 10.15 9.12
CA PRO A 127 -32.93 11.45 8.46
C PRO A 127 -32.53 12.59 9.41
N GLY A 128 -31.59 13.39 8.93
CA GLY A 128 -31.31 14.75 9.38
C GLY A 128 -30.84 15.54 8.17
#